data_AF-A0A183DI50-F1
#
_entry.id   AF-A0A183DI50-F1
#
_cell.length_a   1.000
_cell.length_b   1.000
_cell.length_c   1.000
_cell.angle_alpha   90.00
_cell.angle_beta   90.00
_cell.angle_gamma   90.00
#
_symmetry.space_group_name_H-M   'P 1'
#
loop_
_entity.id
_entity.type
_entity.pdbx_description
1 polymer ?
#
loop_
_entity_poly.entity_id
_entity_poly.type
_entity_poly.pdbx_seq_one_letter_code
_entity_poly.pdbx_strand_id
1 'polypeptide(L)'
;MAAKNVVLTHFSAKYAKVPPLPDYIEKAGNVTIAMDNMVVTPSTLQLTAKLIPVLREVFFKEISEITQRSIKRHMQEEALARTFVDTLGGTVQKKKLLEKLALSDPVPSANL
;
A
#
# COMPACT_ATOMS: atom_id res chain seq x y z
N MET A 1 -2.15 -20.70 13.25
CA MET A 1 -1.05 -21.21 14.12
C MET A 1 -1.18 -20.58 15.50
N ALA A 2 -1.03 -21.35 16.58
CA ALA A 2 -1.13 -20.86 17.97
C ALA A 2 0.27 -20.77 18.62
N ALA A 3 1.13 -19.93 18.05
CA ALA A 3 2.52 -19.80 18.53
C ALA A 3 2.58 -18.95 19.80
N LYS A 4 3.32 -19.43 20.81
CA LYS A 4 3.54 -18.71 22.07
C LYS A 4 4.34 -17.42 21.89
N ASN A 5 5.34 -17.45 21.02
CA ASN A 5 6.14 -16.30 20.61
C ASN A 5 6.30 -16.33 19.09
N VAL A 6 6.26 -15.16 18.44
CA VAL A 6 6.42 -15.01 16.99
C VAL A 6 7.61 -14.12 16.70
N VAL A 7 8.50 -14.56 15.82
CA VAL A 7 9.63 -13.76 15.34
C VAL A 7 9.41 -13.43 13.88
N LEU A 8 9.37 -12.14 13.57
CA LEU A 8 9.28 -11.62 12.21
C LEU A 8 10.69 -11.32 11.71
N THR A 9 11.07 -11.91 10.57
CA THR A 9 12.39 -11.78 9.96
C THR A 9 12.26 -11.64 8.44
N HIS A 10 13.38 -11.43 7.75
CA HIS A 10 13.46 -11.26 6.29
C HIS A 10 12.60 -10.11 5.75
N PHE A 11 12.68 -8.94 6.40
CA PHE A 11 12.09 -7.73 5.84
C PHE A 11 12.87 -7.31 4.59
N SER A 12 12.20 -7.13 3.45
CA SER A 12 12.79 -6.64 2.19
C SER A 12 13.12 -5.13 2.24
N ALA A 13 13.42 -4.60 3.42
CA ALA A 13 13.77 -3.22 3.62
C ALA A 13 15.23 -2.99 3.20
N LYS A 14 15.45 -1.99 2.34
CA LYS A 14 16.80 -1.55 1.89
C LYS A 14 17.71 -1.03 3.02
N TYR A 15 17.19 -0.93 4.25
CA TYR A 15 17.86 -0.34 5.40
C TYR A 15 17.49 -1.12 6.67
N ALA A 16 18.38 -1.14 7.66
CA ALA A 16 18.18 -1.69 9.00
C ALA A 16 17.14 -0.85 9.79
N LYS A 17 15.90 -0.87 9.33
CA LYS A 17 14.79 -0.07 9.85
C LYS A 17 13.70 -1.02 10.29
N VAL A 18 13.11 -0.72 11.45
CA VAL A 18 11.87 -1.38 11.86
C VAL A 18 10.75 -0.95 10.89
N PRO A 19 10.05 -1.90 10.24
CA PRO A 19 8.90 -1.55 9.42
C PRO A 19 7.81 -0.90 10.29
N PRO A 20 6.98 0.00 9.72
CA PRO A 20 5.79 0.48 10.40
C PRO A 20 4.88 -0.72 10.68
N LEU A 21 4.88 -1.16 11.95
CA LEU A 21 4.02 -2.25 12.38
C LEU A 21 2.62 -1.72 12.70
N PRO A 22 1.58 -2.52 12.54
CA PRO A 22 0.26 -2.20 13.08
C PRO A 22 0.24 -2.23 14.61
N ASP A 23 -0.60 -1.40 15.22
CA ASP A 23 -0.71 -1.30 16.69
C ASP A 23 -1.22 -2.59 17.35
N TYR A 24 -1.91 -3.46 16.60
CA TYR A 24 -2.36 -4.75 17.12
C TYR A 24 -1.20 -5.70 17.44
N ILE A 25 -0.05 -5.54 16.77
CA ILE A 25 1.14 -6.36 17.00
C ILE A 25 1.76 -6.02 18.36
N GLU A 26 1.77 -4.74 18.69
CA GLU A 26 2.25 -4.26 19.99
C GLU A 26 1.31 -4.73 21.12
N LYS A 27 0.00 -4.64 20.91
CA LYS A 27 -1.02 -5.14 21.86
C LYS A 27 -0.93 -6.64 22.11
N ALA A 28 -0.51 -7.43 21.11
CA ALA A 28 -0.35 -8.87 21.26
C ALA A 28 0.81 -9.24 22.19
N GLY A 29 1.85 -8.39 22.29
CA GLY A 29 2.95 -8.52 23.25
C GLY A 29 3.82 -9.78 23.11
N ASN A 30 3.58 -10.60 22.09
CA ASN A 30 4.27 -11.87 21.84
C ASN A 30 5.01 -11.90 20.50
N VAL A 31 5.09 -10.75 19.83
CA VAL A 31 5.72 -10.60 18.52
C VAL A 31 7.03 -9.84 18.69
N THR A 32 8.10 -10.39 18.13
CA THR A 32 9.44 -9.81 18.13
C THR A 32 9.87 -9.54 16.70
N ILE A 33 10.52 -8.40 16.48
CA ILE A 33 11.15 -8.05 15.21
C ILE A 33 12.61 -8.50 15.28
N ALA A 34 13.03 -9.37 14.37
CA ALA A 34 14.43 -9.73 14.24
C ALA A 34 15.23 -8.52 13.73
N MET A 35 16.30 -8.20 14.44
CA MET A 35 17.29 -7.21 14.02
C MET A 35 18.58 -7.91 13.62
N ASP A 36 19.40 -7.27 12.79
CA ASP A 36 20.70 -7.81 12.43
C ASP A 36 21.55 -8.05 13.69
N ASN A 37 22.21 -9.20 13.75
CA ASN A 37 23.02 -9.66 14.88
C ASN A 37 22.25 -9.79 16.22
N MET A 38 20.92 -9.89 16.17
CA MET A 38 20.11 -10.12 17.37
C MET A 38 20.30 -11.54 17.90
N VAL A 39 20.73 -11.66 19.15
CA VAL A 39 20.82 -12.93 19.86
C VAL A 39 19.75 -12.95 20.95
N VAL A 40 18.85 -13.92 20.88
CA VAL A 40 17.78 -14.11 21.86
C VAL A 40 17.71 -15.56 22.32
N THR A 41 17.26 -15.74 23.55
CA THR A 41 16.92 -17.06 24.08
C THR A 41 15.39 -17.19 24.16
N PRO A 42 14.85 -18.41 24.23
CA PRO A 42 13.40 -18.61 24.41
C PRO A 42 12.82 -17.90 25.63
N SER A 43 13.63 -17.69 26.68
CA SER A 43 13.22 -16.95 27.89
C SER A 43 13.20 -15.43 27.68
N THR A 44 14.09 -14.87 26.86
CA THR A 44 14.15 -13.41 26.62
C THR A 44 13.22 -12.94 25.50
N LEU A 45 12.67 -13.84 24.69
CA LEU A 45 11.76 -13.52 23.58
C LEU A 45 10.56 -12.65 24.01
N GLN A 46 9.93 -12.97 25.14
CA GLN A 46 8.83 -12.19 25.72
C GLN A 46 9.25 -10.76 26.10
N LEU A 47 10.49 -10.59 26.56
CA LEU A 47 11.03 -9.27 26.87
C LEU A 47 11.32 -8.48 25.60
N THR A 48 11.87 -9.13 24.57
CA THR A 48 12.17 -8.46 23.29
C THR A 48 10.93 -7.95 22.56
N ALA A 49 9.77 -8.60 22.73
CA ALA A 49 8.51 -8.10 22.19
C ALA A 49 8.13 -6.70 22.76
N LYS A 50 8.52 -6.43 24.02
CA LYS A 50 8.29 -5.12 24.67
C LYS A 50 9.24 -4.03 24.18
N LEU A 51 10.25 -4.36 23.38
CA LEU A 51 11.17 -3.38 22.79
C LEU A 51 10.60 -2.71 21.54
N ILE A 52 9.49 -3.21 20.99
CA ILE A 52 8.82 -2.61 19.82
C ILE A 52 8.59 -1.09 19.97
N PRO A 53 7.96 -0.57 21.05
CA PRO A 53 7.77 0.87 21.21
C PRO A 53 9.09 1.65 21.27
N VAL A 54 10.12 1.09 21.92
CA VAL A 54 11.45 1.71 21.98
C VAL A 54 12.06 1.79 20.59
N LEU A 55 11.99 0.71 19.81
CA LEU A 55 12.52 0.70 18.45
C LEU A 55 11.77 1.66 17.53
N ARG A 56 10.45 1.84 17.71
CA ARG A 56 9.69 2.86 16.97
C ARG A 56 10.19 4.27 17.24
N GLU A 57 10.51 4.58 18.48
CA GLU A 57 11.03 5.89 18.86
C GLU A 57 12.44 6.10 18.30
N VAL A 58 13.32 5.10 18.46
CA VAL A 58 14.70 5.14 17.94
C VAL A 58 14.72 5.35 16.43
N PHE A 59 13.82 4.71 15.69
CA PHE A 59 13.72 4.82 14.22
C PHE A 59 12.60 5.76 13.77
N PHE A 60 12.14 6.68 14.63
CA PHE A 60 10.97 7.51 14.36
C PHE A 60 11.12 8.31 13.06
N LYS A 61 12.31 8.90 12.86
CA LYS A 61 12.63 9.70 11.67
C LYS A 61 12.54 8.85 10.40
N GLU A 62 13.17 7.68 10.42
CA GLU A 62 13.22 6.75 9.32
C GLU A 62 11.85 6.18 8.96
N ILE A 63 11.05 5.84 9.97
CA ILE A 63 9.67 5.34 9.82
C ILE A 63 8.79 6.43 9.23
N SER A 64 8.90 7.67 9.72
CA SER A 64 8.14 8.82 9.22
C SER A 64 8.46 9.10 7.74
N GLU A 65 9.73 9.10 7.37
CA GLU A 65 10.16 9.29 5.97
C GLU A 65 9.60 8.20 5.04
N ILE A 66 9.61 6.93 5.47
CA ILE A 66 9.05 5.82 4.68
C ILE A 66 7.54 5.95 4.55
N THR A 67 6.86 6.29 5.64
CA THR A 67 5.40 6.45 5.68
C THR A 67 4.95 7.59 4.78
N GLN A 68 5.67 8.72 4.79
CA GLN A 68 5.39 9.83 3.88
C GLN A 68 5.59 9.43 2.41
N ARG A 69 6.64 8.65 2.11
CA ARG A 69 6.89 8.14 0.75
C ARG A 69 5.82 7.14 0.30
N SER A 70 5.34 6.26 1.18
CA SER A 70 4.29 5.30 0.84
C SER A 70 2.95 6.00 0.60
N ILE A 71 2.57 6.97 1.44
CA ILE A 71 1.36 7.79 1.24
C ILE A 71 1.42 8.54 -0.09
N LYS A 72 2.56 9.18 -0.40
CA LYS A 72 2.73 9.90 -1.67
C LYS A 72 2.54 8.99 -2.88
N ARG A 73 3.08 7.77 -2.84
CA ARG A 73 2.89 6.77 -3.91
C ARG A 73 1.44 6.35 -4.05
N HIS A 74 0.77 6.05 -2.94
CA HIS A 74 -0.65 5.68 -2.94
C HIS A 74 -1.52 6.78 -3.54
N MET A 75 -1.30 8.04 -3.16
CA MET A 75 -2.03 9.18 -3.73
C MET A 75 -1.77 9.36 -5.23
N GLN A 76 -0.53 9.12 -5.69
CA GLN A 76 -0.19 9.18 -7.11
C GLN A 76 -0.86 8.05 -7.91
N GLU A 77 -0.88 6.84 -7.35
CA GLU A 77 -1.55 5.69 -7.96
C GLU A 77 -3.07 5.90 -8.04
N GLU A 78 -3.70 6.41 -6.98
CA GLU A 78 -5.12 6.75 -6.98
C GLU A 78 -5.45 7.88 -7.96
N ALA A 79 -4.63 8.92 -8.02
CA ALA A 79 -4.83 10.02 -8.96
C ALA A 79 -4.71 9.52 -10.41
N LEU A 80 -3.71 8.68 -10.70
CA LEU A 80 -3.54 8.07 -12.01
C LEU A 80 -4.73 7.17 -12.37
N ALA A 81 -5.18 6.33 -11.43
CA ALA A 81 -6.33 5.44 -11.61
C ALA A 81 -7.61 6.23 -11.92
N ARG A 82 -7.87 7.32 -11.20
CA ARG A 82 -9.01 8.22 -11.48
C ARG A 82 -8.92 8.84 -12.88
N THR A 83 -7.76 9.39 -13.22
CA THR A 83 -7.54 10.00 -14.55
C THR A 83 -7.76 8.99 -15.67
N PHE A 84 -7.32 7.74 -15.47
CA PHE A 84 -7.48 6.64 -16.44
C PHE A 84 -8.95 6.25 -16.63
N VAL A 85 -9.73 6.18 -15.54
CA VAL A 85 -11.18 5.93 -15.60
C VAL A 85 -11.90 7.07 -16.34
N ASP A 86 -11.53 8.32 -16.10
CA ASP A 86 -12.13 9.47 -16.78
C ASP A 86 -11.80 9.49 -18.29
N THR A 87 -10.59 9.08 -18.69
CA THR A 87 -10.22 8.97 -20.11
C THR A 87 -10.94 7.83 -20.82
N LEU A 88 -11.10 6.68 -20.15
CA LEU A 88 -11.89 5.57 -20.66
C LEU A 88 -13.38 5.93 -20.75
N GLY A 89 -13.93 6.60 -19.74
CA GLY A 89 -15.30 7.13 -19.78
C GLY A 89 -15.51 8.09 -20.96
N GLY A 90 -14.61 9.06 -21.12
CA GLY A 90 -14.65 10.02 -22.22
C GLY A 90 -14.54 9.39 -23.62
N THR A 91 -13.71 8.35 -23.78
CA THR A 91 -13.60 7.61 -25.06
C THR A 91 -14.84 6.75 -25.34
N VAL A 92 -15.46 6.14 -24.33
CA VAL A 92 -16.73 5.40 -24.48
C VAL A 92 -17.87 6.35 -24.82
N GLN A 93 -17.98 7.51 -24.16
CA GLN A 93 -18.97 8.53 -24.51
C GLN A 93 -18.77 9.06 -25.93
N LYS A 94 -17.52 9.36 -26.33
CA LYS A 94 -17.20 9.84 -27.68
C LYS A 94 -17.53 8.81 -28.75
N LYS A 95 -17.25 7.53 -28.52
CA LYS A 95 -17.60 6.44 -29.44
C LYS A 95 -19.12 6.31 -29.59
N LYS A 96 -19.86 6.36 -28.48
CA LYS A 96 -21.34 6.29 -28.47
C LYS A 96 -22.00 7.52 -29.11
N LEU A 97 -21.38 8.68 -29.01
CA LEU A 97 -21.84 9.92 -29.65
C LEU A 97 -21.59 9.90 -31.17
N LEU A 98 -20.41 9.43 -31.60
CA LEU A 98 -20.10 9.23 -33.02
C LEU A 98 -21.01 8.18 -33.67
N GLU A 99 -21.32 7.10 -32.96
CA GLU A 99 -22.24 6.04 -33.44
C GLU A 99 -23.69 6.54 -33.55
N LYS A 100 -24.13 7.43 -32.65
CA LYS A 100 -25.44 8.11 -32.77
C LYS A 100 -25.51 9.10 -33.92
N LEU A 101 -24.43 9.84 -34.19
CA LEU A 101 -24.33 10.78 -35.31
C LEU A 101 -24.29 10.05 -36.66
N ALA A 102 -23.67 8.87 -36.73
CA ALA A 102 -23.64 8.05 -37.94
C ALA A 102 -25.00 7.39 -38.28
N LEU A 103 -25.95 7.36 -37.34
CA LEU A 103 -27.25 6.72 -37.52
C LEU A 103 -28.37 7.72 -37.89
N SER A 104 -28.06 9.00 -38.07
CA SER A 104 -29.06 10.06 -38.25
C SER A 104 -29.08 10.73 -39.63
N ASP A 105 -28.45 10.18 -40.67
CA ASP A 105 -28.63 10.71 -42.03
C ASP A 105 -29.99 10.26 -42.60
N PRO A 106 -30.97 11.16 -42.82
CA PRO A 106 -32.13 10.85 -43.64
C PRO A 106 -31.73 11.09 -45.09
N VAL A 107 -31.73 10.04 -45.90
CA VAL A 107 -31.66 10.14 -47.37
C VAL A 107 -32.83 10.99 -47.86
N PRO A 108 -32.63 12.09 -48.60
CA PRO A 108 -33.63 12.59 -49.53
C PRO A 108 -33.18 12.18 -50.93
N SER A 109 -33.94 11.24 -51.48
CA SER A 109 -33.84 10.73 -52.84
C SER A 109 -33.63 11.86 -53.85
N ALA A 110 -32.58 11.72 -54.65
CA ALA A 110 -32.56 12.29 -55.99
C ALA A 110 -33.72 11.65 -56.78
N ASN A 111 -34.59 12.45 -57.38
CA ASN A 111 -35.29 12.13 -58.62
C ASN A 111 -35.96 13.40 -59.19
N LEU A 112 -35.50 13.73 -60.40
CA LEU A 112 -36.15 14.39 -61.55
C LEU A 112 -36.97 15.68 -61.32
#